data_AF-A0A8A2V9S9-F1
#
_entry.id   AF-A0A8A2V9S9-F1
#
_cell.length_a   1.000
_cell.length_b   1.000
_cell.length_c   1.000
_cell.angle_alpha   90.00
_cell.angle_beta   90.00
_cell.angle_gamma   90.00
#
_symmetry.space_group_name_H-M   'P 1'
#
loop_
_entity.id
_entity.type
_entity.pdbx_description
1 polymer ?
#
loop_
_entity_poly.entity_id
_entity_poly.type
_entity_poly.pdbx_seq_one_letter_code
_entity_poly.pdbx_strand_id
1 'polypeptide(L)'
;MNRNAPFRVVCLAGPSDSGKTTLVEELVSRLSEHGRVATVKSIHHDIEIDTPGTDTHRHRTAGADTVVGITPELTFDISTHGKRDPPDRPDGTALLESEDPEIRALGSTLTRLERQGYAFVVVEGFSAAPLPTVLVGDREPAAVGGDVIGRGEDDVDALVAAIRGLEPLVDRD
;
A
#
# COMPACT_ATOMS: atom_id res chain seq x y z
N MET A 1 5.33 -13.16 23.99
CA MET A 1 4.29 -12.63 23.08
C MET A 1 4.89 -11.43 22.37
N ASN A 2 5.42 -11.59 21.16
CA ASN A 2 5.80 -10.43 20.34
C ASN A 2 4.49 -9.78 19.90
N ARG A 3 4.04 -8.74 20.62
CA ARG A 3 2.96 -7.90 20.09
C ARG A 3 3.55 -7.22 18.86
N ASN A 4 3.06 -7.61 17.69
CA ASN A 4 3.36 -6.93 16.44
C ASN A 4 3.10 -5.43 16.65
N ALA A 5 3.96 -4.57 16.09
CA ALA A 5 3.71 -3.14 16.16
C ALA A 5 2.32 -2.83 15.55
N PRO A 6 1.55 -1.90 16.12
CA PRO A 6 0.22 -1.58 15.59
C PRO A 6 0.28 -1.20 14.11
N PHE A 7 -0.43 -1.96 13.27
CA PHE A 7 -0.47 -1.80 11.81
C PHE A 7 -1.36 -0.62 11.42
N ARG A 8 -0.80 0.41 10.79
CA ARG A 8 -1.52 1.63 10.41
C ARG A 8 -1.34 1.93 8.94
N VAL A 9 -2.41 2.39 8.31
CA VAL A 9 -2.45 2.63 6.86
C VAL A 9 -2.93 4.05 6.62
N VAL A 10 -2.25 4.76 5.72
CA VAL A 10 -2.66 6.09 5.25
C VAL A 10 -2.60 6.14 3.74
N CYS A 11 -3.62 6.73 3.12
CA CYS A 11 -3.67 7.02 1.70
C CYS A 11 -3.20 8.45 1.40
N LEU A 12 -2.58 8.65 0.23
CA LEU A 12 -2.36 9.96 -0.38
C LEU A 12 -3.21 10.07 -1.64
N ALA A 13 -4.07 11.08 -1.68
CA ALA A 13 -4.98 11.32 -2.78
C ALA A 13 -4.81 12.73 -3.34
N GLY A 14 -4.57 12.85 -4.64
CA GLY A 14 -4.33 14.12 -5.30
C GLY A 14 -4.13 13.96 -6.80
N PRO A 15 -4.29 15.01 -7.61
CA PRO A 15 -4.03 14.99 -9.06
C PRO A 15 -2.62 14.48 -9.38
N SER A 16 -2.38 14.01 -10.61
CA SER A 16 -1.01 13.75 -11.08
C SER A 16 -0.14 15.00 -10.93
N ASP A 17 1.14 14.80 -10.64
CA ASP A 17 2.13 15.88 -10.45
C ASP A 17 1.85 16.88 -9.32
N SER A 18 0.97 16.54 -8.36
CA SER A 18 0.68 17.39 -7.20
C SER A 18 1.71 17.34 -6.06
N GLY A 19 2.81 16.60 -6.22
CA GLY A 19 3.84 16.43 -5.18
C GLY A 19 3.66 15.19 -4.28
N LYS A 20 2.73 14.28 -4.61
CA LYS A 20 2.49 13.04 -3.82
C LYS A 20 3.77 12.23 -3.60
N THR A 21 4.55 11.99 -4.65
CA THR A 21 5.77 11.17 -4.56
C THR A 21 6.76 11.75 -3.55
N THR A 22 6.97 13.07 -3.58
CA THR A 22 7.84 13.78 -2.63
C THR A 22 7.34 13.61 -1.19
N LEU A 23 6.03 13.79 -0.97
CA LEU A 23 5.45 13.59 0.36
C LEU A 23 5.55 12.13 0.82
N VAL A 24 5.38 11.14 -0.07
CA VAL A 24 5.60 9.72 0.27
C VAL A 24 7.04 9.50 0.74
N GLU A 25 8.04 10.03 0.03
CA GLU A 25 9.45 9.88 0.40
C GLU A 25 9.75 10.47 1.79
N GLU A 26 9.23 11.67 2.07
CA GLU A 26 9.37 12.34 3.37
C GLU A 26 8.69 11.55 4.50
N LEU A 27 7.43 11.12 4.29
CA LEU A 27 6.70 10.32 5.27
C LEU A 27 7.38 8.99 5.54
N VAL A 28 7.85 8.28 4.50
CA VAL A 28 8.56 7.00 4.66
C VAL A 28 9.84 7.21 5.46
N SER A 29 10.62 8.24 5.15
CA SER A 29 11.85 8.57 5.88
C SER A 29 11.56 8.74 7.38
N ARG A 30 10.56 9.54 7.74
CA ARG A 30 10.24 9.85 9.15
C ARG A 30 9.50 8.72 9.88
N LEU A 31 8.58 8.02 9.23
CA LEU A 31 7.88 6.88 9.84
C LEU A 31 8.82 5.69 10.08
N SER A 32 9.89 5.55 9.27
CA SER A 32 10.86 4.47 9.44
C SER A 32 11.61 4.52 10.77
N GLU A 33 11.72 5.70 11.38
CA GLU A 33 12.26 5.91 12.73
C GLU A 33 11.36 5.31 13.83
N HIS A 34 10.12 4.96 13.50
CA HIS A 34 9.10 4.48 14.44
C HIS A 34 8.63 3.05 14.17
N GLY A 35 9.09 2.42 13.10
CA GLY A 35 8.74 1.05 12.74
C GLY A 35 8.95 0.75 11.27
N ARG A 36 8.73 -0.50 10.86
CA ARG A 36 8.86 -0.89 9.45
C ARG A 36 7.77 -0.24 8.61
N VAL A 37 8.15 0.36 7.50
CA VAL A 37 7.23 1.05 6.56
C VAL A 37 7.20 0.31 5.23
N ALA A 38 6.00 0.08 4.71
CA ALA A 38 5.77 -0.36 3.34
C ALA A 38 5.10 0.75 2.53
N THR A 39 5.25 0.71 1.21
CA THR A 39 4.50 1.55 0.28
C THR A 39 3.66 0.70 -0.65
N VAL A 40 2.50 1.22 -1.04
CA VAL A 40 1.64 0.60 -2.06
C VAL A 40 1.28 1.68 -3.06
N LYS A 41 1.60 1.46 -4.34
CA LYS A 41 1.26 2.40 -5.42
C LYS A 41 0.22 1.79 -6.34
N SER A 42 -0.85 2.52 -6.58
CA SER A 42 -1.84 2.17 -7.59
C SER A 42 -1.31 2.51 -8.98
N ILE A 43 -0.97 1.51 -9.78
CA ILE A 43 -0.58 1.67 -11.18
C ILE A 43 -1.81 1.39 -12.07
N HIS A 44 -2.04 2.22 -13.08
CA HIS A 44 -3.23 2.17 -13.95
C HIS A 44 -2.98 1.50 -15.31
N HIS A 45 -1.72 1.14 -15.61
CA HIS A 45 -1.33 0.42 -16.81
C HIS A 45 -0.42 -0.75 -16.44
N ASP A 46 -0.44 -1.80 -17.26
CA ASP A 46 0.46 -2.93 -17.06
C ASP A 46 1.91 -2.48 -17.30
N ILE A 47 2.82 -2.97 -16.46
CA ILE A 47 4.26 -2.73 -16.56
C ILE A 47 4.99 -4.05 -16.65
N GLU A 48 6.10 -4.07 -17.39
CA GLU A 48 6.99 -5.22 -17.43
C GLU A 48 8.08 -5.02 -16.38
N ILE A 49 8.05 -5.84 -15.33
CA ILE A 49 8.86 -5.63 -14.11
C ILE A 49 10.16 -6.44 -14.12
N ASP A 50 10.23 -7.49 -14.93
CA ASP A 50 11.43 -8.26 -15.19
C ASP A 50 11.85 -8.18 -16.66
N THR A 51 13.10 -8.55 -16.95
CA THR A 51 13.64 -8.40 -18.31
C THR A 51 13.18 -9.55 -19.20
N PRO A 52 12.53 -9.28 -20.35
CA PRO A 52 12.14 -10.31 -21.31
C PRO A 52 13.26 -11.27 -21.67
N GLY A 53 12.96 -12.57 -21.56
CA GLY A 53 13.89 -13.66 -21.89
C GLY A 53 14.84 -14.08 -20.76
N THR A 54 14.89 -13.36 -19.64
CA THR A 54 15.64 -13.79 -18.44
C THR A 54 14.89 -14.85 -17.64
N ASP A 55 15.55 -15.47 -16.66
CA ASP A 55 15.01 -16.63 -15.95
C ASP A 55 13.70 -16.32 -15.21
N THR A 56 13.61 -15.21 -14.48
CA THR A 56 12.37 -14.85 -13.76
C THR A 56 11.22 -14.55 -14.72
N HIS A 57 11.50 -13.88 -15.84
CA HIS A 57 10.51 -13.64 -16.89
C HIS A 57 10.03 -14.97 -17.49
N ARG A 58 10.96 -15.91 -17.75
CA ARG A 58 10.63 -17.23 -18.29
C ARG A 58 9.83 -18.07 -17.29
N HIS A 59 10.11 -17.98 -16.00
CA HIS A 59 9.32 -18.65 -14.95
C HIS A 59 7.89 -18.08 -14.91
N ARG A 60 7.76 -16.75 -14.90
CA ARG A 60 6.46 -16.06 -14.88
C ARG A 60 5.63 -16.41 -16.11
N THR A 61 6.21 -16.27 -17.30
CA THR A 61 5.52 -16.55 -18.58
C THR A 61 5.24 -18.04 -18.80
N ALA A 62 5.95 -18.94 -18.11
CA ALA A 62 5.64 -20.37 -18.09
C ALA A 62 4.43 -20.73 -17.21
N GLY A 63 3.87 -19.77 -16.46
CA GLY A 63 2.68 -19.96 -15.63
C GLY A 63 2.95 -20.12 -14.14
N ALA A 64 4.10 -19.66 -13.63
CA ALA A 64 4.29 -19.56 -12.18
C ALA A 64 3.34 -18.48 -11.61
N ASP A 65 2.51 -18.86 -10.64
CA ASP A 65 1.60 -17.93 -9.95
C ASP A 65 2.36 -16.87 -9.13
N THR A 66 3.58 -17.20 -8.73
CA THR A 66 4.49 -16.31 -8.02
C THR A 66 5.94 -16.58 -8.39
N VAL A 67 6.71 -15.53 -8.66
CA VAL A 67 8.15 -15.58 -8.93
C VAL A 67 8.88 -14.73 -7.91
N VAL A 68 9.78 -15.35 -7.14
CA VAL A 68 10.62 -14.66 -6.16
C VAL A 68 12.07 -14.65 -6.64
N GLY A 69 12.64 -13.45 -6.79
CA GLY A 69 14.05 -13.25 -7.09
C GLY A 69 14.78 -12.74 -5.85
N ILE A 70 15.91 -13.37 -5.52
CA ILE A 70 16.76 -13.00 -4.38
C ILE A 70 18.14 -12.64 -4.93
N THR A 71 18.54 -11.38 -4.77
CA THR A 71 19.87 -10.87 -5.09
C THR A 71 20.65 -10.63 -3.79
N PRO A 72 21.95 -10.30 -3.84
CA PRO A 72 22.73 -10.02 -2.63
C PRO A 72 22.15 -8.91 -1.74
N GLU A 73 21.42 -7.95 -2.32
CA GLU A 73 20.91 -6.77 -1.60
C GLU A 73 19.39 -6.63 -1.63
N LEU A 74 18.72 -7.27 -2.60
CA LEU A 74 17.30 -7.04 -2.88
C LEU A 74 16.57 -8.37 -3.05
N THR A 75 15.36 -8.44 -2.50
CA THR A 75 14.39 -9.48 -2.84
C THR A 75 13.21 -8.82 -3.52
N PHE A 76 12.75 -9.41 -4.62
CA PHE A 76 11.51 -9.01 -5.28
C PHE A 76 10.58 -10.21 -5.42
N ASP A 77 9.29 -9.91 -5.43
CA ASP A 77 8.21 -10.87 -5.52
C ASP A 77 7.24 -10.37 -6.59
N ILE A 78 6.99 -11.23 -7.59
CA ILE A 78 6.07 -11.00 -8.70
C ILE A 78 4.89 -11.94 -8.54
N SER A 79 3.71 -11.39 -8.27
CA SER A 79 2.46 -12.13 -8.41
C SER A 79 1.84 -11.84 -9.78
N THR A 80 1.35 -12.89 -10.44
CA THR A 80 0.65 -12.79 -11.74
C THR A 80 -0.82 -12.37 -11.60
N HIS A 81 -1.28 -12.15 -10.37
CA HIS A 81 -2.62 -11.71 -10.01
C HIS A 81 -2.63 -10.20 -9.70
N GLY A 82 -3.35 -9.44 -10.52
CA GLY A 82 -3.43 -7.97 -10.44
C GLY A 82 -4.78 -7.48 -9.93
N LYS A 83 -5.03 -6.18 -10.05
CA LYS A 83 -6.30 -5.54 -9.64
C LYS A 83 -7.57 -6.20 -10.21
N ARG A 84 -7.46 -6.79 -11.41
CA ARG A 84 -8.59 -7.42 -12.12
C ARG A 84 -8.88 -8.85 -11.66
N ASP A 85 -7.90 -9.50 -11.06
CA ASP A 85 -7.95 -10.88 -10.61
C ASP A 85 -7.03 -11.02 -9.40
N PRO A 86 -7.40 -10.46 -8.24
CA PRO A 86 -6.57 -10.53 -7.04
C PRO A 86 -6.51 -11.96 -6.51
N PRO A 87 -5.39 -12.38 -5.88
CA PRO A 87 -5.27 -13.74 -5.37
C PRO A 87 -6.33 -14.03 -4.30
N ASP A 88 -6.79 -15.28 -4.27
CA ASP A 88 -7.78 -15.75 -3.30
C ASP A 88 -7.29 -15.54 -1.86
N ARG A 89 -8.22 -15.17 -0.98
CA ARG A 89 -7.92 -14.92 0.44
C ARG A 89 -7.62 -16.25 1.13
N PRO A 90 -6.49 -16.41 1.84
CA PRO A 90 -6.14 -17.67 2.49
C PRO A 90 -7.12 -18.09 3.60
N ASP A 91 -7.97 -17.20 4.13
CA ASP A 91 -8.82 -17.45 5.30
C ASP A 91 -10.10 -16.61 5.38
N GLY A 92 -10.49 -15.92 4.31
CA GLY A 92 -11.77 -15.19 4.24
C GLY A 92 -11.81 -13.86 5.00
N THR A 93 -10.94 -13.65 5.98
CA THR A 93 -10.84 -12.40 6.73
C THR A 93 -9.93 -11.40 5.99
N ALA A 94 -10.41 -10.18 5.82
CA ALA A 94 -9.64 -9.13 5.16
C ALA A 94 -9.81 -7.82 5.90
N LEU A 95 -8.70 -7.11 6.04
CA LEU A 95 -8.66 -5.76 6.59
C LEU A 95 -9.60 -4.78 5.87
N LEU A 96 -9.92 -5.07 4.59
CA LEU A 96 -10.88 -4.33 3.79
C LEU A 96 -11.86 -5.29 3.11
N GLU A 97 -13.15 -5.12 3.39
CA GLU A 97 -14.25 -5.80 2.71
C GLU A 97 -14.87 -4.89 1.65
N SER A 98 -14.92 -5.36 0.40
CA SER A 98 -15.52 -4.63 -0.72
C SER A 98 -15.83 -5.57 -1.88
N GLU A 99 -16.87 -5.26 -2.66
CA GLU A 99 -17.12 -5.93 -3.94
C GLU A 99 -16.22 -5.37 -5.06
N ASP A 100 -15.67 -4.17 -4.87
CA ASP A 100 -14.74 -3.53 -5.81
C ASP A 100 -13.44 -4.36 -5.91
N PRO A 101 -13.07 -4.85 -7.10
CA PRO A 101 -11.87 -5.67 -7.27
C PRO A 101 -10.56 -4.92 -6.95
N GLU A 102 -10.48 -3.60 -7.16
CA GLU A 102 -9.31 -2.81 -6.79
C GLU A 102 -9.15 -2.73 -5.27
N ILE A 103 -10.25 -2.50 -4.54
CA ILE A 103 -10.23 -2.46 -3.07
C ILE A 103 -9.93 -3.85 -2.50
N ARG A 104 -10.45 -4.92 -3.12
CA ARG A 104 -10.08 -6.30 -2.75
C ARG A 104 -8.58 -6.58 -2.94
N ALA A 105 -8.00 -6.13 -4.05
CA ALA A 105 -6.57 -6.25 -4.31
C ALA A 105 -5.73 -5.48 -3.27
N LEU A 106 -6.14 -4.26 -2.91
CA LEU A 106 -5.52 -3.50 -1.83
C LEU A 106 -5.65 -4.24 -0.50
N GLY A 107 -6.83 -4.73 -0.14
CA GLY A 107 -7.09 -5.48 1.09
C GLY A 107 -6.19 -6.71 1.22
N SER A 108 -6.09 -7.53 0.18
CA SER A 108 -5.19 -8.70 0.14
C SER A 108 -3.72 -8.30 0.34
N THR A 109 -3.30 -7.20 -0.30
CA THR A 109 -1.94 -6.65 -0.14
C THR A 109 -1.68 -6.19 1.28
N LEU A 110 -2.63 -5.48 1.91
CA LEU A 110 -2.50 -5.00 3.29
C LEU A 110 -2.44 -6.17 4.28
N THR A 111 -3.28 -7.19 4.13
CA THR A 111 -3.21 -8.41 4.96
C THR A 111 -1.84 -9.08 4.85
N ARG A 112 -1.26 -9.16 3.65
CA ARG A 112 0.09 -9.71 3.46
C ARG A 112 1.16 -8.87 4.20
N LEU A 113 1.09 -7.55 4.11
CA LEU A 113 2.03 -6.65 4.77
C LEU A 113 1.89 -6.67 6.31
N GLU A 114 0.67 -6.77 6.81
CA GLU A 114 0.38 -6.91 8.24
C GLU A 114 1.01 -8.20 8.80
N ARG A 115 0.82 -9.33 8.12
CA ARG A 115 1.45 -10.62 8.47
C ARG A 115 2.98 -10.60 8.40
N GLN A 116 3.53 -9.77 7.52
CA GLN A 116 4.97 -9.57 7.42
C GLN A 116 5.52 -8.66 8.53
N GLY A 117 4.68 -8.08 9.39
CA GLY A 117 5.09 -7.28 10.54
C GLY A 117 5.51 -5.85 10.21
N TYR A 118 4.91 -5.25 9.17
CA TYR A 118 5.01 -3.82 8.95
C TYR A 118 4.21 -3.06 10.02
N ALA A 119 4.67 -1.87 10.39
CA ALA A 119 3.97 -0.98 11.33
C ALA A 119 3.14 0.08 10.59
N PHE A 120 3.64 0.54 9.44
CA PHE A 120 3.01 1.57 8.63
C PHE A 120 2.94 1.15 7.17
N VAL A 121 1.85 1.52 6.50
CA VAL A 121 1.72 1.45 5.04
C VAL A 121 1.29 2.82 4.51
N VAL A 122 2.07 3.35 3.58
CA VAL A 122 1.75 4.57 2.83
C VAL A 122 1.23 4.17 1.45
N VAL A 123 -0.04 4.45 1.18
CA VAL A 123 -0.72 4.08 -0.06
C VAL A 123 -0.82 5.30 -0.97
N GLU A 124 -0.25 5.25 -2.16
CA GLU A 124 -0.44 6.25 -3.20
C GLU A 124 -1.52 5.77 -4.18
N GLY A 125 -2.65 6.47 -4.25
CA GLY A 125 -3.81 6.09 -5.06
C GLY A 125 -4.90 5.41 -4.23
N PHE A 126 -5.70 4.53 -4.85
CA PHE A 126 -6.85 3.87 -4.21
C PHE A 126 -7.78 4.85 -3.46
N SER A 127 -8.05 6.03 -4.04
CA SER A 127 -8.74 7.11 -3.33
C SER A 127 -10.15 6.77 -2.87
N ALA A 128 -10.80 5.75 -3.45
CA ALA A 128 -12.11 5.27 -3.03
C ALA A 128 -12.05 4.31 -1.82
N ALA A 129 -10.86 3.86 -1.41
CA ALA A 129 -10.70 2.99 -0.25
C ALA A 129 -11.12 3.73 1.03
N PRO A 130 -11.82 3.07 1.96
CA PRO A 130 -12.27 3.66 3.23
C PRO A 130 -11.12 3.72 4.24
N LEU A 131 -10.05 4.43 3.89
CA LEU A 131 -8.82 4.55 4.68
C LEU A 131 -8.53 6.03 5.01
N PRO A 132 -7.91 6.30 6.18
CA PRO A 132 -7.42 7.64 6.51
C PRO A 132 -6.57 8.22 5.38
N THR A 133 -6.85 9.44 4.96
CA THR A 133 -6.29 10.02 3.74
C THR A 133 -5.68 11.40 3.98
N VAL A 134 -4.49 11.62 3.45
CA VAL A 134 -3.87 12.95 3.28
C VAL A 134 -4.18 13.43 1.87
N LEU A 135 -4.79 14.62 1.75
CA LEU A 135 -5.09 15.23 0.46
C LEU A 135 -3.89 16.03 -0.04
N VAL A 136 -3.52 15.86 -1.30
CA VAL A 136 -2.38 16.57 -1.90
C VAL A 136 -2.84 17.37 -3.11
N GLY A 137 -2.61 18.68 -3.08
CA GLY A 137 -3.16 19.64 -4.05
C GLY A 137 -4.66 19.91 -3.83
N ASP A 138 -5.34 20.40 -4.86
CA ASP A 138 -6.70 20.96 -4.76
C ASP A 138 -7.84 19.91 -4.74
N ARG A 139 -7.58 18.71 -4.23
CA ARG A 139 -8.60 17.64 -4.19
C ARG A 139 -9.60 17.92 -3.07
N GLU A 140 -10.89 17.76 -3.37
CA GLU A 140 -11.95 17.94 -2.37
C GLU A 140 -12.06 16.75 -1.39
N PRO A 141 -12.33 16.99 -0.10
CA PRO A 141 -12.56 15.92 0.89
C PRO A 141 -13.67 14.93 0.50
N ALA A 142 -14.71 15.37 -0.20
CA ALA A 142 -15.80 14.50 -0.63
C ALA A 142 -15.39 13.49 -1.72
N ALA A 143 -14.20 13.65 -2.33
CA ALA A 143 -13.71 12.82 -3.42
C ALA A 143 -12.83 11.63 -2.96
N VAL A 144 -12.81 11.32 -1.66
CA VAL A 144 -12.08 10.20 -1.07
C VAL A 144 -13.01 9.34 -0.20
N GLY A 145 -12.70 8.05 -0.09
CA GLY A 145 -13.56 7.06 0.58
C GLY A 145 -13.42 7.03 2.11
N GLY A 146 -12.38 7.61 2.68
CA GLY A 146 -12.12 7.63 4.12
C GLY A 146 -11.85 9.02 4.68
N ASP A 147 -11.64 9.09 5.99
CA ASP A 147 -11.48 10.35 6.70
C ASP A 147 -10.22 11.10 6.27
N VAL A 148 -10.36 12.42 6.05
CA VAL A 148 -9.22 13.29 5.76
C VAL A 148 -8.51 13.63 7.06
N ILE A 149 -7.23 13.29 7.16
CA ILE A 149 -6.42 13.48 8.38
C ILE A 149 -5.38 14.59 8.26
N GLY A 150 -5.22 15.16 7.07
CA GLY A 150 -4.26 16.24 6.81
C GLY A 150 -4.19 16.60 5.33
N ARG A 151 -3.35 17.59 5.02
CA ARG A 151 -3.03 18.05 3.67
C ARG A 151 -1.53 17.97 3.40
N GLY A 152 -1.16 17.83 2.13
CA GLY A 152 0.24 17.71 1.72
C GLY A 152 1.08 18.98 1.91
N GLU A 153 0.46 20.11 2.23
CA GLU A 153 1.12 21.36 2.62
C GLU A 153 1.33 21.48 4.14
N ASP A 154 0.76 20.56 4.93
CA ASP A 154 0.98 20.52 6.37
C ASP A 154 2.44 20.13 6.67
N ASP A 155 2.89 20.54 7.86
CA ASP A 155 4.19 20.13 8.38
C ASP A 155 4.30 18.60 8.46
N VAL A 156 5.41 18.05 7.95
CA VAL A 156 5.62 16.60 7.87
C VAL A 156 5.58 15.94 9.25
N ASP A 157 6.03 16.62 10.31
CA ASP A 157 6.04 16.06 11.67
C ASP A 157 4.63 15.98 12.23
N ALA A 158 3.79 16.96 11.90
CA ALA A 158 2.37 16.94 12.23
C ALA A 158 1.65 15.79 11.53
N LEU A 159 1.94 15.55 10.23
CA LEU A 159 1.39 14.42 9.49
C LEU A 159 1.85 13.08 10.06
N VAL A 160 3.14 12.95 10.40
CA VAL A 160 3.70 11.75 11.05
C VAL A 160 3.02 11.50 12.39
N ALA A 161 2.81 12.54 13.19
CA ALA A 161 2.10 12.43 14.47
C ALA A 161 0.65 11.98 14.27
N ALA A 162 -0.07 12.55 13.30
CA ALA A 162 -1.42 12.13 12.95
C ALA A 162 -1.47 10.66 12.51
N ILE A 163 -0.57 10.23 11.62
CA ILE A 163 -0.48 8.85 11.13
C ILE A 163 -0.19 7.88 12.28
N ARG A 164 0.71 8.23 13.20
CA ARG A 164 1.01 7.41 14.39
C ARG A 164 -0.14 7.34 15.38
N GLY A 165 -0.99 8.37 15.40
CA GLY A 165 -2.19 8.45 16.23
C GLY A 165 -3.37 7.67 15.69
N LEU A 166 -3.34 7.19 14.44
CA LEU A 166 -4.43 6.42 13.86
C LEU A 166 -4.71 5.15 14.67
N GLU A 167 -5.99 4.77 14.70
CA GLU A 167 -6.38 3.45 15.18
C GLU A 167 -5.72 2.38 14.29
N PRO A 168 -5.15 1.31 14.88
CA PRO A 168 -4.57 0.23 14.10
C PRO A 168 -5.66 -0.42 13.23
N LEU A 169 -5.33 -0.68 11.97
CA LEU A 169 -6.18 -1.47 11.09
C LEU A 169 -6.03 -2.94 11.51
N VAL A 170 -7.12 -3.50 12.00
CA VAL A 170 -7.22 -4.88 12.48
C VAL A 170 -8.26 -5.62 11.66
N ASP A 171 -8.14 -6.95 11.61
CA ASP A 171 -9.21 -7.79 11.07
C ASP A 171 -10.47 -7.55 11.90
N ARG A 172 -11.61 -7.33 11.24
CA ARG A 172 -12.90 -7.24 11.92
C ARG A 172 -13.51 -8.63 11.89
N ASP A 173 -13.63 -9.24 13.07
CA ASP A 173 -14.34 -10.52 13.28
C ASP A 173 -15.81 -10.45 12.86
#